data_AF-A0A951FC20-F1
#
_entry.id   AF-A0A951FC20-F1
#
_cell.length_a   1.000
_cell.length_b   1.000
_cell.length_c   1.000
_cell.angle_alpha   90.00
_cell.angle_beta   90.00
_cell.angle_gamma   90.00
#
_symmetry.space_group_name_H-M   'P 1'
#
loop_
_entity.id
_entity.type
_entity.pdbx_description
1 polymer ?
#
loop_
_entity_poly.entity_id
_entity_poly.type
_entity_poly.pdbx_seq_one_letter_code
_entity_poly.pdbx_strand_id
1 'polypeptide(L)'
;MHDDLLSRQRAELEKRKAQLSQAQRDKLAQRLEAGQVASSATAAPSKPFSAPRTATERLIAAIWRRALDREQIGIDENFFELGGHSLLAVKVTHDIHDALGVLLPMRVLFDDATIAGLAARIEAGHQQPLHSYGRAPIPQLPPQPWYTISHAQRRLLIVDQADRTRRAYLQPEIWTIEGALDVDALERAFKMLVERHEILRTAFPFVQGDYRQVIHDADCFHLRRIDAHQQPDQATLLEQIYHAERTTPFDLDRAPLLRVTLIQTADDRAVLVLTSHHVILDGWSEGILYRELALAYEAFRQDAAPELPPLQIQYKDYAAWHNALIESGAFDADLAYFQQRFAEGVPPAPIQTDRPRPKEFSYHGDILAFHFAQEHAEALRELAKRSNASLFMISFSALVLLLASYRKQREIVVGTVTTGQIHPDMQNLIGFFVNTLPLRFHVDPATTYLEYLQHFKHTLLEALEHQYYPFDKLVDALGVTVDRSHAPLFDILVIGQDFGGLGSEIATPAGTLIDLQPQKLVRSLYDLKFEFTHAEQGIFLNLEYNTDLFDRATITFMRQQLEHLVAQIAGNPARRVQEFDYHPAGAPTTTNDPDFDIEL
;
A
#
# COMPACT_ATOMS: atom_id res chain seq x y z
N MET A 1 44.78 34.64 -1.43
CA MET A 1 43.96 34.13 -0.31
C MET A 1 42.73 33.33 -0.75
N HIS A 2 42.51 33.13 -2.06
CA HIS A 2 41.44 32.27 -2.60
C HIS A 2 42.00 30.92 -3.13
N ASP A 3 43.23 30.90 -3.64
CA ASP A 3 43.91 29.66 -4.05
C ASP A 3 44.37 28.78 -2.87
N ASP A 4 44.60 29.38 -1.70
CA ASP A 4 45.02 28.66 -0.49
C ASP A 4 43.83 27.92 0.16
N LEU A 5 42.59 28.37 -0.06
CA LEU A 5 41.37 27.70 0.43
C LEU A 5 41.01 26.50 -0.45
N LEU A 6 41.12 26.64 -1.77
CA LEU A 6 40.90 25.56 -2.74
C LEU A 6 42.00 24.48 -2.67
N SER A 7 43.24 24.87 -2.40
CA SER A 7 44.34 23.94 -2.13
C SER A 7 44.11 23.14 -0.83
N ARG A 8 43.64 23.80 0.24
CA ARG A 8 43.29 23.14 1.51
C ARG A 8 42.06 22.24 1.38
N GLN A 9 41.03 22.65 0.66
CA GLN A 9 39.85 21.81 0.41
C GLN A 9 40.16 20.61 -0.49
N ARG A 10 41.00 20.76 -1.52
CA ARG A 10 41.49 19.62 -2.33
C ARG A 10 42.38 18.69 -1.51
N ALA A 11 43.26 19.23 -0.68
CA ALA A 11 44.08 18.43 0.23
C ALA A 11 43.22 17.70 1.28
N GLU A 12 42.14 18.31 1.77
CA GLU A 12 41.21 17.71 2.73
C GLU A 12 40.30 16.66 2.08
N LEU A 13 39.92 16.86 0.80
CA LEU A 13 39.18 15.89 0.01
C LEU A 13 40.05 14.68 -0.39
N GLU A 14 41.31 14.90 -0.76
CA GLU A 14 42.28 13.82 -1.03
C GLU A 14 42.70 13.12 0.27
N LYS A 15 42.75 13.81 1.42
CA LYS A 15 42.96 13.21 2.74
C LYS A 15 41.74 12.40 3.19
N ARG A 16 40.51 12.82 2.88
CA ARG A 16 39.26 12.03 3.07
C ARG A 16 39.20 10.82 2.13
N LYS A 17 39.61 10.96 0.87
CA LYS A 17 39.75 9.83 -0.06
C LYS A 17 40.83 8.85 0.40
N ALA A 18 41.94 9.33 0.96
CA ALA A 18 43.01 8.51 1.53
C ALA A 18 42.65 7.87 2.89
N GLN A 19 41.64 8.39 3.59
CA GLN A 19 41.12 7.85 4.85
C GLN A 19 40.04 6.76 4.68
N LEU A 20 39.55 6.54 3.45
CA LEU A 20 38.90 5.26 3.11
C LEU A 20 39.97 4.18 3.20
N SER A 21 39.88 3.34 4.22
CA SER A 21 40.93 2.37 4.52
C SER A 21 41.19 1.47 3.30
N GLN A 22 42.46 1.14 3.06
CA GLN A 22 42.86 0.15 2.05
C GLN A 22 42.04 -1.14 2.20
N ALA A 23 41.62 -1.50 3.42
CA ALA A 23 40.72 -2.61 3.71
C ALA A 23 39.31 -2.47 3.09
N GLN A 24 38.76 -1.26 2.90
CA GLN A 24 37.48 -1.05 2.22
C GLN A 24 37.62 -1.10 0.69
N ARG A 25 38.75 -0.64 0.14
CA ARG A 25 39.06 -0.76 -1.29
C ARG A 25 39.38 -2.20 -1.67
N ASP A 26 40.12 -2.91 -0.83
CA ASP A 26 40.42 -4.33 -0.99
C ASP A 26 39.14 -5.17 -0.81
N LYS A 27 38.19 -4.76 0.05
CA LYS A 27 36.88 -5.42 0.20
C LYS A 27 35.94 -5.16 -0.99
N LEU A 28 36.06 -4.02 -1.67
CA LEU A 28 35.31 -3.72 -2.90
C LEU A 28 35.95 -4.42 -4.12
N ALA A 29 37.28 -4.49 -4.18
CA ALA A 29 38.03 -5.24 -5.19
C ALA A 29 37.85 -6.76 -5.01
N GLN A 30 37.86 -7.29 -3.78
CA GLN A 30 37.50 -8.69 -3.49
C GLN A 30 36.03 -8.98 -3.82
N ARG A 31 35.10 -8.03 -3.70
CA ARG A 31 33.70 -8.21 -4.13
C ARG A 31 33.55 -8.18 -5.65
N LEU A 32 34.40 -7.44 -6.36
CA LEU A 32 34.43 -7.42 -7.83
C LEU A 32 35.14 -8.65 -8.42
N GLU A 33 36.19 -9.17 -7.76
CA GLU A 33 36.86 -10.41 -8.14
C GLU A 33 36.08 -11.68 -7.73
N ALA A 34 35.41 -11.68 -6.55
CA ALA A 34 34.52 -12.76 -6.13
C ALA A 34 33.21 -12.80 -6.94
N GLY A 35 32.85 -11.70 -7.61
CA GLY A 35 31.72 -11.62 -8.54
C GLY A 35 31.95 -12.32 -9.89
N GLN A 36 33.16 -12.82 -10.17
CA GLN A 36 33.46 -13.54 -11.42
C GLN A 36 33.92 -15.00 -11.27
N VAL A 37 34.03 -15.55 -10.05
CA VAL A 37 34.22 -17.00 -9.87
C VAL A 37 33.50 -17.51 -8.62
N ALA A 38 32.22 -17.83 -8.75
CA ALA A 38 31.53 -18.80 -7.89
C ALA A 38 30.30 -19.37 -8.61
N SER A 39 30.57 -20.19 -9.62
CA SER A 39 29.63 -21.23 -10.04
C SER A 39 29.53 -22.26 -8.90
N SER A 40 28.29 -22.58 -8.54
CA SER A 40 27.85 -23.74 -7.75
C SER A 40 28.40 -23.91 -6.32
N ALA A 41 27.58 -23.52 -5.35
CA ALA A 41 27.22 -24.43 -4.26
C ALA A 41 25.69 -24.37 -4.10
N THR A 42 25.03 -25.26 -4.83
CA THR A 42 23.60 -25.52 -4.75
C THR A 42 23.18 -25.72 -3.30
N ALA A 43 22.30 -24.86 -2.78
CA ALA A 43 21.41 -25.25 -1.70
C ALA A 43 20.72 -26.55 -2.13
N ALA A 44 20.74 -27.57 -1.28
CA ALA A 44 20.09 -28.83 -1.58
C ALA A 44 18.60 -28.57 -1.92
N PRO A 45 18.08 -29.05 -3.06
CA PRO A 45 16.71 -28.77 -3.45
C PRO A 45 15.75 -29.46 -2.47
N SER A 46 14.88 -28.67 -1.85
CA SER A 46 13.64 -29.15 -1.27
C SER A 46 12.76 -29.71 -2.40
N LYS A 47 12.69 -31.04 -2.48
CA LYS A 47 11.98 -31.88 -3.47
C LYS A 47 12.61 -31.92 -4.89
N PRO A 48 12.59 -33.09 -5.56
CA PRO A 48 13.04 -33.20 -6.95
C PRO A 48 12.14 -32.39 -7.88
N PHE A 49 12.75 -31.72 -8.86
CA PHE A 49 12.02 -30.97 -9.90
C PHE A 49 11.07 -31.88 -10.69
N SER A 50 9.78 -31.61 -10.60
CA SER A 50 8.72 -32.29 -11.34
C SER A 50 8.21 -31.36 -12.45
N ALA A 51 8.41 -31.74 -13.72
CA ALA A 51 7.96 -30.95 -14.86
C ALA A 51 6.41 -30.97 -15.02
N PRO A 52 5.79 -29.90 -15.56
CA PRO A 52 4.36 -29.87 -15.86
C PRO A 52 3.90 -31.01 -16.79
N ARG A 53 2.89 -31.75 -16.35
CA ARG A 53 2.34 -32.95 -16.99
C ARG A 53 1.09 -32.61 -17.80
N THR A 54 0.17 -31.83 -17.24
CA THR A 54 -1.09 -31.44 -17.92
C THR A 54 -0.98 -30.10 -18.66
N ALA A 55 -1.97 -29.80 -19.52
CA ALA A 55 -2.04 -28.49 -20.18
C ALA A 55 -2.30 -27.36 -19.17
N THR A 56 -3.15 -27.63 -18.17
CA THR A 56 -3.43 -26.73 -17.03
C THR A 56 -2.16 -26.43 -16.24
N GLU A 57 -1.40 -27.47 -15.87
CA GLU A 57 -0.13 -27.31 -15.14
C GLU A 57 0.87 -26.46 -15.95
N ARG A 58 0.95 -26.65 -17.28
CA ARG A 58 1.85 -25.86 -18.15
C ARG A 58 1.47 -24.37 -18.17
N LEU A 59 0.18 -24.05 -18.22
CA LEU A 59 -0.30 -22.68 -18.22
C LEU A 59 -0.05 -21.99 -16.87
N ILE A 60 -0.39 -22.65 -15.76
CA ILE A 60 -0.14 -22.14 -14.41
C ILE A 60 1.37 -21.95 -14.19
N ALA A 61 2.21 -22.90 -14.62
CA ALA A 61 3.67 -22.77 -14.52
C ALA A 61 4.21 -21.56 -15.29
N ALA A 62 3.69 -21.28 -16.49
CA ALA A 62 4.10 -20.11 -17.27
C ALA A 62 3.71 -18.78 -16.59
N ILE A 63 2.52 -18.73 -15.99
CA ILE A 63 2.04 -17.58 -15.22
C ILE A 63 2.94 -17.36 -14.00
N TRP A 64 3.17 -18.41 -13.21
CA TRP A 64 4.02 -18.34 -12.01
C TRP A 64 5.45 -17.92 -12.32
N ARG A 65 6.03 -18.46 -13.40
CA ARG A 65 7.39 -18.07 -13.84
C ARG A 65 7.50 -16.58 -14.14
N ARG A 66 6.48 -16.00 -14.78
CA ARG A 66 6.43 -14.56 -15.07
C ARG A 66 6.19 -13.73 -13.82
N ALA A 67 5.31 -14.20 -12.94
CA ALA A 67 4.94 -13.49 -11.72
C ALA A 67 6.08 -13.49 -10.68
N LEU A 68 6.81 -14.60 -10.56
CA LEU A 68 7.89 -14.79 -9.59
C LEU A 68 9.29 -14.53 -10.17
N ASP A 69 9.38 -14.12 -11.43
CA ASP A 69 10.62 -13.92 -12.18
C ASP A 69 11.61 -15.11 -12.10
N ARG A 70 11.13 -16.30 -12.52
CA ARG A 70 11.90 -17.55 -12.46
C ARG A 70 11.96 -18.30 -13.78
N GLU A 71 13.13 -18.86 -14.07
CA GLU A 71 13.35 -19.68 -15.27
C GLU A 71 12.67 -21.05 -15.19
N GLN A 72 12.58 -21.68 -14.02
CA GLN A 72 11.97 -22.99 -13.84
C GLN A 72 11.22 -23.06 -12.51
N ILE A 73 10.04 -23.68 -12.55
CA ILE A 73 9.22 -23.98 -11.38
C ILE A 73 8.67 -25.40 -11.56
N GLY A 74 8.94 -26.27 -10.59
CA GLY A 74 8.41 -27.62 -10.48
C GLY A 74 6.98 -27.61 -9.95
N ILE A 75 6.18 -28.59 -10.35
CA ILE A 75 4.74 -28.58 -10.05
C ILE A 75 4.38 -28.80 -8.58
N ASP A 76 5.31 -29.36 -7.80
CA ASP A 76 5.16 -29.67 -6.37
C ASP A 76 5.79 -28.60 -5.45
N GLU A 77 6.37 -27.55 -6.04
CA GLU A 77 6.94 -26.41 -5.32
C GLU A 77 5.81 -25.48 -4.82
N ASN A 78 5.97 -24.98 -3.60
CA ASN A 78 4.97 -24.13 -2.97
C ASN A 78 5.12 -22.67 -3.40
N PHE A 79 4.01 -22.02 -3.78
CA PHE A 79 3.95 -20.63 -4.23
C PHE A 79 4.67 -19.66 -3.28
N PHE A 80 4.38 -19.77 -1.98
CA PHE A 80 4.89 -18.88 -0.93
C PHE A 80 6.34 -19.20 -0.58
N GLU A 81 6.77 -20.47 -0.74
CA GLU A 81 8.18 -20.84 -0.60
C GLU A 81 9.06 -20.25 -1.71
N LEU A 82 8.49 -20.06 -2.90
CA LEU A 82 9.16 -19.48 -4.07
C LEU A 82 9.26 -17.95 -4.03
N GLY A 83 8.69 -17.30 -3.01
CA GLY A 83 8.64 -15.84 -2.87
C GLY A 83 7.29 -15.21 -3.21
N GLY A 84 6.26 -16.03 -3.46
CA GLY A 84 4.89 -15.55 -3.63
C GLY A 84 4.35 -14.86 -2.39
N HIS A 85 3.62 -13.78 -2.58
CA HIS A 85 2.98 -12.98 -1.52
C HIS A 85 1.58 -12.56 -1.93
N SER A 86 0.83 -11.86 -1.07
CA SER A 86 -0.60 -11.63 -1.25
C SER A 86 -0.94 -10.89 -2.55
N LEU A 87 -0.11 -9.91 -2.95
CA LEU A 87 -0.30 -9.20 -4.22
C LEU A 87 0.00 -10.06 -5.44
N LEU A 88 1.10 -10.83 -5.42
CA LEU A 88 1.40 -11.77 -6.50
C LEU A 88 0.33 -12.85 -6.60
N ALA A 89 -0.24 -13.28 -5.48
CA ALA A 89 -1.35 -14.20 -5.45
C ALA A 89 -2.58 -13.62 -6.19
N VAL A 90 -2.95 -12.37 -5.95
CA VAL A 90 -4.04 -11.68 -6.69
C VAL A 90 -3.72 -11.60 -8.19
N LYS A 91 -2.49 -11.21 -8.55
CA LYS A 91 -2.06 -11.15 -9.95
C LYS A 91 -2.11 -12.52 -10.62
N VAL A 92 -1.64 -13.56 -9.94
CA VAL A 92 -1.59 -14.93 -10.46
C VAL A 92 -3.00 -15.52 -10.60
N THR A 93 -3.89 -15.32 -9.64
CA THR A 93 -5.27 -15.81 -9.76
C THR A 93 -6.01 -15.10 -10.89
N HIS A 94 -5.71 -13.82 -11.12
CA HIS A 94 -6.18 -13.06 -12.28
C HIS A 94 -5.60 -13.56 -13.61
N ASP A 95 -4.28 -13.72 -13.74
CA ASP A 95 -3.64 -14.25 -14.94
C ASP A 95 -4.12 -15.68 -15.28
N ILE A 96 -4.40 -16.49 -14.25
CA ILE A 96 -5.01 -17.83 -14.40
C ILE A 96 -6.44 -17.70 -14.93
N HIS A 97 -7.20 -16.72 -14.43
CA HIS A 97 -8.54 -16.43 -14.93
C HIS A 97 -8.51 -16.06 -16.42
N ASP A 98 -7.61 -15.17 -16.85
CA ASP A 98 -7.51 -14.76 -18.25
C ASP A 98 -7.11 -15.93 -19.16
N ALA A 99 -6.21 -16.80 -18.69
CA ALA A 99 -5.71 -17.92 -19.47
C ALA A 99 -6.69 -19.10 -19.56
N LEU A 100 -7.49 -19.34 -18.52
CA LEU A 100 -8.32 -20.55 -18.38
C LEU A 100 -9.83 -20.28 -18.30
N GLY A 101 -10.25 -19.02 -18.14
CA GLY A 101 -11.63 -18.64 -17.87
C GLY A 101 -12.14 -19.08 -16.49
N VAL A 102 -11.23 -19.41 -15.57
CA VAL A 102 -11.56 -19.94 -14.22
C VAL A 102 -11.16 -18.94 -13.16
N LEU A 103 -12.12 -18.52 -12.34
CA LEU A 103 -11.84 -17.68 -11.19
C LEU A 103 -11.44 -18.56 -9.99
N LEU A 104 -10.26 -18.30 -9.41
CA LEU A 104 -9.80 -19.00 -8.22
C LEU A 104 -9.96 -18.11 -6.98
N PRO A 105 -10.73 -18.53 -5.95
CA PRO A 105 -10.68 -17.88 -4.65
C PRO A 105 -9.24 -17.75 -4.17
N MET A 106 -8.91 -16.64 -3.51
CA MET A 106 -7.59 -16.51 -2.85
C MET A 106 -7.33 -17.67 -1.88
N ARG A 107 -8.35 -18.12 -1.16
CA ARG A 107 -8.29 -19.28 -0.27
C ARG A 107 -7.83 -20.56 -0.98
N VAL A 108 -8.23 -20.77 -2.24
CA VAL A 108 -7.81 -21.96 -3.00
C VAL A 108 -6.31 -21.97 -3.24
N LEU A 109 -5.69 -20.82 -3.51
CA LEU A 109 -4.23 -20.72 -3.61
C LEU A 109 -3.54 -20.98 -2.27
N PHE A 110 -4.15 -20.58 -1.15
CA PHE A 110 -3.61 -20.89 0.18
C PHE A 110 -3.83 -22.35 0.59
N ASP A 111 -4.94 -22.98 0.22
CA ASP A 111 -5.24 -24.37 0.56
C ASP A 111 -4.38 -25.33 -0.27
N ASP A 112 -4.18 -25.04 -1.56
CA ASP A 112 -3.40 -25.85 -2.49
C ASP A 112 -2.35 -24.99 -3.22
N ALA A 113 -1.36 -24.56 -2.45
CA ALA A 113 -0.29 -23.66 -2.88
C ALA A 113 0.74 -24.28 -3.85
N THR A 114 0.39 -25.33 -4.61
CA THR A 114 1.27 -25.95 -5.62
C THR A 114 0.59 -25.93 -6.98
N ILE A 115 1.37 -25.92 -8.06
CA ILE A 115 0.82 -25.97 -9.42
C ILE A 115 -0.02 -27.24 -9.61
N ALA A 116 0.46 -28.39 -9.12
CA ALA A 116 -0.26 -29.66 -9.19
C ALA A 116 -1.60 -29.60 -8.44
N GLY A 117 -1.61 -29.04 -7.22
CA GLY A 117 -2.83 -28.89 -6.40
C GLY A 117 -3.85 -27.95 -7.04
N LEU A 118 -3.41 -26.78 -7.53
CA LEU A 118 -4.27 -25.85 -8.25
C LEU A 118 -4.85 -26.45 -9.53
N ALA A 119 -4.00 -27.10 -10.34
CA ALA A 119 -4.43 -27.73 -11.59
C ALA A 119 -5.48 -28.81 -11.31
N ALA A 120 -5.25 -29.66 -10.29
CA ALA A 120 -6.20 -30.68 -9.89
C ALA A 120 -7.57 -30.09 -9.48
N ARG A 121 -7.60 -28.96 -8.77
CA ARG A 121 -8.86 -28.29 -8.41
C ARG A 121 -9.60 -27.72 -9.60
N ILE A 122 -8.87 -27.09 -10.52
CA ILE A 122 -9.42 -26.55 -11.77
C ILE A 122 -10.03 -27.69 -12.60
N GLU A 123 -9.27 -28.77 -12.78
CA GLU A 123 -9.67 -29.93 -13.59
C GLU A 123 -10.82 -30.72 -12.95
N ALA A 124 -10.87 -30.81 -11.63
CA ALA A 124 -11.93 -31.48 -10.89
C ALA A 124 -13.25 -30.68 -10.86
N GLY A 125 -13.29 -29.47 -11.45
CA GLY A 125 -14.51 -28.68 -11.53
C GLY A 125 -15.05 -28.22 -10.17
N HIS A 126 -14.20 -28.14 -9.14
CA HIS A 126 -14.53 -27.57 -7.82
C HIS A 126 -14.66 -26.03 -7.90
N GLN A 127 -15.41 -25.57 -8.90
CA GLN A 127 -15.83 -24.19 -9.05
C GLN A 127 -16.87 -23.93 -7.98
N GLN A 128 -16.44 -23.37 -6.85
CA GLN A 128 -17.35 -22.51 -6.11
C GLN A 128 -17.73 -21.39 -7.08
N PRO A 129 -19.03 -21.07 -7.26
CA PRO A 129 -19.39 -19.83 -7.90
C PRO A 129 -18.98 -18.70 -6.96
N LEU A 130 -17.70 -18.31 -6.99
CA LEU A 130 -17.37 -16.95 -6.62
C LEU A 130 -18.22 -16.08 -7.51
N HIS A 131 -18.95 -15.19 -6.86
CA HIS A 131 -19.88 -14.30 -7.49
C HIS A 131 -19.22 -13.68 -8.72
N SER A 132 -19.73 -14.07 -9.88
CA SER A 132 -19.18 -13.71 -11.19
C SER A 132 -19.56 -12.26 -11.51
N TYR A 133 -19.12 -11.33 -10.67
CA TYR A 133 -19.31 -9.91 -10.89
C TYR A 133 -18.52 -9.53 -12.14
N GLY A 134 -19.22 -9.31 -13.25
CA GLY A 134 -18.59 -8.88 -14.50
C GLY A 134 -17.77 -9.97 -15.21
N ARG A 135 -18.44 -11.01 -15.72
CA ARG A 135 -17.90 -11.76 -16.87
C ARG A 135 -18.02 -10.99 -18.19
N ALA A 136 -18.99 -10.08 -18.26
CA ALA A 136 -19.18 -9.22 -19.41
C ALA A 136 -18.27 -8.00 -19.29
N PRO A 137 -17.65 -7.55 -20.39
CA PRO A 137 -16.89 -6.30 -20.41
C PRO A 137 -17.69 -5.15 -19.80
N ILE A 138 -17.00 -4.25 -19.09
CA ILE A 138 -17.64 -3.07 -18.54
C ILE A 138 -18.11 -2.19 -19.71
N PRO A 139 -19.41 -1.85 -19.80
CA PRO A 139 -19.92 -1.09 -20.94
C PRO A 139 -19.42 0.35 -20.90
N GLN A 140 -18.91 0.83 -22.04
CA GLN A 140 -18.59 2.24 -22.22
C GLN A 140 -19.88 3.09 -22.22
N LEU A 141 -19.89 4.15 -21.44
CA LEU A 141 -20.98 5.12 -21.45
C LEU A 141 -20.80 6.12 -22.60
N PRO A 142 -21.89 6.49 -23.30
CA PRO A 142 -21.85 7.56 -24.28
C PRO A 142 -21.53 8.91 -23.60
N PRO A 143 -20.98 9.88 -24.34
CA PRO A 143 -20.73 11.23 -23.82
C PRO A 143 -21.97 11.86 -23.21
N GLN A 144 -21.84 12.35 -21.98
CA GLN A 144 -22.88 13.03 -21.22
C GLN A 144 -22.31 14.27 -20.53
N PRO A 145 -23.15 15.27 -20.18
CA PRO A 145 -22.69 16.46 -19.46
C PRO A 145 -22.10 16.15 -18.07
N TRP A 146 -22.51 15.03 -17.46
CA TRP A 146 -22.05 14.56 -16.17
C TRP A 146 -22.35 13.07 -15.99
N TYR A 147 -21.65 12.43 -15.05
CA TYR A 147 -21.79 11.00 -14.73
C TYR A 147 -22.00 10.79 -13.23
N THR A 148 -22.47 9.61 -12.84
CA THR A 148 -22.58 9.25 -11.42
C THR A 148 -21.20 9.04 -10.79
N ILE A 149 -21.06 9.40 -9.52
CA ILE A 149 -19.88 9.03 -8.72
C ILE A 149 -19.99 7.58 -8.23
N SER A 150 -18.85 6.97 -7.89
CA SER A 150 -18.83 5.69 -7.18
C SER A 150 -19.21 5.88 -5.70
N HIS A 151 -19.60 4.80 -5.02
CA HIS A 151 -19.84 4.84 -3.57
C HIS A 151 -18.59 5.26 -2.77
N ALA A 152 -17.42 4.78 -3.18
CA ALA A 152 -16.16 5.15 -2.54
C ALA A 152 -15.87 6.65 -2.66
N GLN A 153 -16.10 7.25 -3.84
CA GLN A 153 -16.00 8.71 -4.01
C GLN A 153 -17.01 9.48 -3.16
N ARG A 154 -18.25 8.97 -3.05
CA ARG A 154 -19.31 9.61 -2.26
C ARG A 154 -18.87 9.83 -0.81
N ARG A 155 -18.24 8.83 -0.18
CA ARG A 155 -17.73 8.96 1.20
C ARG A 155 -16.75 10.11 1.35
N LEU A 156 -15.74 10.14 0.48
CA LEU A 156 -14.68 11.14 0.54
C LEU A 156 -15.28 12.55 0.38
N LEU A 157 -16.21 12.73 -0.55
CA LEU A 157 -16.89 14.01 -0.78
C LEU A 157 -17.78 14.44 0.40
N ILE A 158 -18.48 13.49 1.06
CA ILE A 158 -19.28 13.79 2.26
C ILE A 158 -18.39 14.19 3.43
N VAL A 159 -17.28 13.45 3.65
CA VAL A 159 -16.34 13.76 4.73
C VAL A 159 -15.65 15.10 4.49
N ASP A 160 -15.24 15.39 3.26
CA ASP A 160 -14.64 16.69 2.90
C ASP A 160 -15.63 17.85 3.08
N GLN A 161 -16.92 17.64 2.81
CA GLN A 161 -17.96 18.64 3.07
C GLN A 161 -18.18 18.90 4.57
N ALA A 162 -18.05 17.88 5.42
CA ALA A 162 -18.29 17.97 6.86
C ALA A 162 -17.15 18.70 7.61
N ASP A 163 -15.90 18.55 7.14
CA ASP A 163 -14.74 19.22 7.72
C ASP A 163 -14.38 20.49 6.92
N ARG A 164 -14.79 21.65 7.45
CA ARG A 164 -14.48 22.96 6.87
C ARG A 164 -12.98 23.29 6.77
N THR A 165 -12.09 22.46 7.33
CA THR A 165 -10.64 22.60 7.19
C THR A 165 -10.05 21.94 5.93
N ARG A 166 -10.87 21.29 5.08
CA ARG A 166 -10.63 20.93 3.65
C ARG A 166 -9.29 20.27 3.27
N ARG A 167 -8.70 19.46 4.13
CA ARG A 167 -7.32 18.99 3.92
C ARG A 167 -7.13 17.48 4.17
N ALA A 168 -8.19 16.73 4.50
CA ALA A 168 -8.04 15.36 5.01
C ALA A 168 -7.57 14.39 3.91
N TYR A 169 -7.94 14.67 2.67
CA TYR A 169 -7.67 13.81 1.50
C TYR A 169 -6.71 14.45 0.49
N LEU A 170 -5.86 15.39 0.95
CA LEU A 170 -4.74 15.89 0.14
C LEU A 170 -3.59 14.86 0.18
N GLN A 171 -3.06 14.52 -0.99
CA GLN A 171 -1.91 13.63 -1.14
C GLN A 171 -0.75 14.42 -1.80
N PRO A 172 0.04 15.16 -1.01
CA PRO A 172 1.24 15.84 -1.49
C PRO A 172 2.46 14.91 -1.47
N GLU A 173 3.20 14.92 -2.57
CA GLU A 173 4.41 14.15 -2.81
C GLU A 173 5.53 15.08 -3.30
N ILE A 174 6.76 14.80 -2.86
CA ILE A 174 7.94 15.63 -3.15
C ILE A 174 9.08 14.75 -3.64
N TRP A 175 9.45 14.95 -4.90
CA TRP A 175 10.56 14.28 -5.56
C TRP A 175 11.74 15.23 -5.73
N THR A 176 12.92 14.82 -5.27
CA THR A 176 14.19 15.46 -5.65
C THR A 176 14.73 14.78 -6.88
N ILE A 177 15.03 15.56 -7.92
CA ILE A 177 15.55 15.10 -9.20
C ILE A 177 17.01 15.54 -9.28
N GLU A 178 17.92 14.57 -9.42
CA GLU A 178 19.34 14.83 -9.65
C GLU A 178 19.72 14.55 -11.12
N GLY A 179 20.45 15.49 -11.73
CA GLY A 179 20.88 15.44 -13.12
C GLY A 179 20.08 16.38 -14.04
N ALA A 180 20.43 16.35 -15.33
CA ALA A 180 19.80 17.17 -16.35
C ALA A 180 18.35 16.72 -16.62
N LEU A 181 17.41 17.63 -16.42
CA LEU A 181 15.97 17.41 -16.63
C LEU A 181 15.51 18.07 -17.92
N ASP A 182 14.82 17.30 -18.78
CA ASP A 182 14.11 17.86 -19.92
C ASP A 182 12.71 18.29 -19.48
N VAL A 183 12.57 19.58 -19.15
CA VAL A 183 11.31 20.11 -18.60
C VAL A 183 10.16 20.04 -19.61
N ASP A 184 10.46 20.18 -20.90
CA ASP A 184 9.42 20.18 -21.93
C ASP A 184 8.92 18.75 -22.20
N ALA A 185 9.81 17.75 -22.19
CA ALA A 185 9.41 16.34 -22.20
C ALA A 185 8.57 15.97 -20.97
N LEU A 186 8.93 16.48 -19.78
CA LEU A 186 8.17 16.25 -18.54
C LEU A 186 6.76 16.86 -18.62
N GLU A 187 6.63 18.09 -19.10
CA GLU A 187 5.32 18.72 -19.25
C GLU A 187 4.44 17.98 -20.27
N ARG A 188 5.03 17.56 -21.41
CA ARG A 188 4.34 16.73 -22.41
C ARG A 188 3.87 15.40 -21.82
N ALA A 189 4.69 14.78 -20.97
CA ALA A 189 4.35 13.53 -20.28
C ALA A 189 3.12 13.70 -19.39
N PHE A 190 3.09 14.73 -18.53
CA PHE A 190 1.90 15.00 -17.69
C PHE A 190 0.66 15.35 -18.52
N LYS A 191 0.80 16.17 -19.57
CA LYS A 191 -0.33 16.50 -20.46
C LYS A 191 -0.93 15.25 -21.11
N MET A 192 -0.09 14.34 -21.59
CA MET A 192 -0.55 13.06 -22.14
C MET A 192 -1.29 12.23 -21.10
N LEU A 193 -0.80 12.16 -19.85
CA LEU A 193 -1.48 11.43 -18.78
C LEU A 193 -2.86 12.03 -18.46
N VAL A 194 -2.96 13.36 -18.38
CA VAL A 194 -4.25 14.05 -18.15
C VAL A 194 -5.22 13.82 -19.31
N GLU A 195 -4.73 13.80 -20.55
CA GLU A 195 -5.54 13.49 -21.73
C GLU A 195 -6.05 12.04 -21.71
N ARG A 196 -5.15 11.10 -21.39
CA ARG A 196 -5.39 9.64 -21.35
C ARG A 196 -6.33 9.22 -20.23
N HIS A 197 -6.19 9.77 -19.03
CA HIS A 197 -6.95 9.39 -17.84
C HIS A 197 -7.98 10.45 -17.49
N GLU A 198 -9.24 10.21 -17.83
CA GLU A 198 -10.34 11.18 -17.64
C GLU A 198 -10.48 11.67 -16.19
N ILE A 199 -10.16 10.80 -15.23
CA ILE A 199 -10.28 11.11 -13.80
C ILE A 199 -9.36 12.26 -13.37
N LEU A 200 -8.20 12.44 -14.02
CA LEU A 200 -7.25 13.52 -13.71
C LEU A 200 -7.76 14.91 -14.13
N ARG A 201 -8.73 14.94 -15.07
CA ARG A 201 -9.43 16.14 -15.55
C ARG A 201 -10.91 16.16 -15.13
N THR A 202 -11.25 15.44 -14.05
CA THR A 202 -12.62 15.36 -13.52
C THR A 202 -12.82 16.28 -12.32
N ALA A 203 -13.95 17.00 -12.32
CA ALA A 203 -14.49 17.76 -11.20
C ALA A 203 -15.72 17.04 -10.60
N PHE A 204 -16.09 17.42 -9.38
CA PHE A 204 -17.16 16.84 -8.58
C PHE A 204 -18.19 17.88 -8.12
N PRO A 205 -18.88 18.61 -9.02
CA PRO A 205 -19.91 19.55 -8.61
C PRO A 205 -21.14 18.88 -8.03
N PHE A 206 -21.81 19.58 -7.11
CA PHE A 206 -23.11 19.18 -6.58
C PHE A 206 -24.23 19.58 -7.55
N VAL A 207 -24.80 18.60 -8.25
CA VAL A 207 -25.80 18.79 -9.32
C VAL A 207 -27.04 17.95 -9.03
N GLN A 208 -28.21 18.60 -9.00
CA GLN A 208 -29.52 17.93 -8.80
C GLN A 208 -29.61 17.10 -7.50
N GLY A 209 -29.03 17.60 -6.41
CA GLY A 209 -29.14 16.95 -5.10
C GLY A 209 -28.09 15.87 -4.83
N ASP A 210 -27.09 15.71 -5.71
CA ASP A 210 -26.00 14.75 -5.53
C ASP A 210 -24.70 15.23 -6.18
N TYR A 211 -23.56 14.70 -5.75
CA TYR A 211 -22.28 14.94 -6.43
C TYR A 211 -22.21 14.17 -7.74
N ARG A 212 -21.66 14.80 -8.79
CA ARG A 212 -21.51 14.22 -10.13
C ARG A 212 -20.09 14.35 -10.65
N GLN A 213 -19.66 13.41 -11.48
CA GLN A 213 -18.40 13.54 -12.22
C GLN A 213 -18.62 14.41 -13.46
N VAL A 214 -17.90 15.52 -13.58
CA VAL A 214 -17.86 16.36 -14.77
C VAL A 214 -16.45 16.31 -15.35
N ILE A 215 -16.34 15.83 -16.58
CA ILE A 215 -15.06 15.57 -17.23
C ILE A 215 -14.75 16.75 -18.15
N HIS A 216 -13.61 17.41 -17.92
CA HIS A 216 -13.16 18.59 -18.65
C HIS A 216 -12.16 18.23 -19.73
N ASP A 217 -11.88 19.13 -20.68
CA ASP A 217 -10.79 18.96 -21.64
C ASP A 217 -9.41 19.02 -20.94
N ALA A 218 -8.40 18.39 -21.55
CA ALA A 218 -7.05 18.28 -20.97
C ALA A 218 -6.33 19.64 -20.80
N ASP A 219 -6.80 20.69 -21.48
CA ASP A 219 -6.28 22.05 -21.37
C ASP A 219 -6.41 22.66 -19.97
N CYS A 220 -7.16 22.03 -19.06
CA CYS A 220 -7.25 22.45 -17.66
C CYS A 220 -5.93 22.28 -16.88
N PHE A 221 -4.99 21.46 -17.36
CA PHE A 221 -3.74 21.17 -16.66
C PHE A 221 -2.57 22.05 -17.11
N HIS A 222 -1.81 22.55 -16.12
CA HIS A 222 -0.59 23.34 -16.33
C HIS A 222 0.51 22.93 -15.35
N LEU A 223 1.72 22.66 -15.86
CA LEU A 223 2.92 22.47 -15.03
C LEU A 223 3.40 23.85 -14.53
N ARG A 224 3.33 24.07 -13.22
CA ARG A 224 3.85 25.30 -12.62
C ARG A 224 5.38 25.21 -12.53
N ARG A 225 6.10 26.10 -13.21
CA ARG A 225 7.57 26.17 -13.18
C ARG A 225 8.04 27.31 -12.28
N ILE A 226 8.98 27.04 -11.38
CA ILE A 226 9.62 28.02 -10.48
C ILE A 226 11.12 27.93 -10.67
N ASP A 227 11.75 29.04 -11.03
CA ASP A 227 13.21 29.16 -11.07
C ASP A 227 13.71 29.64 -9.70
N ALA A 228 14.47 28.79 -9.00
CA ALA A 228 15.07 29.08 -7.71
C ALA A 228 16.61 29.17 -7.75
N HIS A 229 17.27 29.14 -8.93
CA HIS A 229 18.74 29.14 -9.04
C HIS A 229 19.40 30.33 -8.33
N GLN A 230 18.76 31.50 -8.43
CA GLN A 230 19.27 32.75 -7.86
C GLN A 230 18.66 33.11 -6.50
N GLN A 231 17.86 32.22 -5.91
CA GLN A 231 17.23 32.49 -4.62
C GLN A 231 18.25 32.27 -3.50
N PRO A 232 18.56 33.31 -2.69
CA PRO A 232 19.60 33.21 -1.66
C PRO A 232 19.21 32.28 -0.50
N ASP A 233 17.91 32.09 -0.27
CA ASP A 233 17.36 31.18 0.75
C ASP A 233 16.38 30.19 0.11
N GLN A 234 16.93 29.27 -0.68
CA GLN A 234 16.16 28.21 -1.34
C GLN A 234 15.42 27.32 -0.32
N ALA A 235 16.01 27.09 0.85
CA ALA A 235 15.42 26.24 1.89
C ALA A 235 14.09 26.80 2.40
N THR A 236 14.06 28.08 2.75
CA THR A 236 12.83 28.76 3.18
C THR A 236 11.78 28.80 2.07
N LEU A 237 12.18 29.03 0.81
CA LEU A 237 11.25 29.00 -0.33
C LEU A 237 10.60 27.62 -0.49
N LEU A 238 11.40 26.55 -0.45
CA LEU A 238 10.91 25.18 -0.55
C LEU A 238 9.94 24.88 0.60
N GLU A 239 10.28 25.24 1.84
CA GLU A 239 9.41 25.05 3.01
C GLU A 239 8.06 25.77 2.86
N GLN A 240 8.06 27.01 2.34
CA GLN A 240 6.82 27.74 2.06
C GLN A 240 5.96 27.07 0.99
N ILE A 241 6.56 26.60 -0.10
CA ILE A 241 5.85 25.88 -1.15
C ILE A 241 5.26 24.58 -0.61
N TYR A 242 6.05 23.81 0.13
CA TYR A 242 5.57 22.56 0.73
C TYR A 242 4.42 22.83 1.71
N HIS A 243 4.56 23.81 2.58
CA HIS A 243 3.48 24.20 3.48
C HIS A 243 2.22 24.60 2.72
N ALA A 244 2.34 25.38 1.64
CA ALA A 244 1.20 25.79 0.82
C ALA A 244 0.52 24.59 0.13
N GLU A 245 1.29 23.67 -0.45
CA GLU A 245 0.74 22.47 -1.10
C GLU A 245 0.01 21.54 -0.12
N ARG A 246 0.49 21.47 1.13
CA ARG A 246 -0.07 20.65 2.20
C ARG A 246 -1.30 21.26 2.88
N THR A 247 -1.54 22.56 2.70
CA THR A 247 -2.61 23.30 3.40
C THR A 247 -3.64 23.94 2.49
N THR A 248 -3.33 24.10 1.21
CA THR A 248 -4.24 24.66 0.22
C THR A 248 -5.19 23.56 -0.24
N PRO A 249 -6.50 23.69 0.03
CA PRO A 249 -7.49 22.71 -0.40
C PRO A 249 -7.73 22.77 -1.91
N PHE A 250 -8.26 21.70 -2.48
CA PHE A 250 -8.84 21.75 -3.82
C PHE A 250 -10.26 22.34 -3.78
N ASP A 251 -10.65 22.99 -4.88
CA ASP A 251 -12.07 23.29 -5.16
C ASP A 251 -12.64 22.10 -5.94
N LEU A 252 -13.45 21.27 -5.29
CA LEU A 252 -14.00 20.06 -5.90
C LEU A 252 -14.88 20.36 -7.12
N ASP A 253 -15.41 21.58 -7.25
CA ASP A 253 -16.20 22.00 -8.42
C ASP A 253 -15.34 22.31 -9.65
N ARG A 254 -14.00 22.26 -9.53
CA ARG A 254 -13.06 22.66 -10.60
C ARG A 254 -11.98 21.62 -10.84
N ALA A 255 -11.85 21.19 -12.09
CA ALA A 255 -10.74 20.39 -12.55
C ALA A 255 -9.51 21.27 -12.88
N PRO A 256 -8.29 20.72 -12.81
CA PRO A 256 -7.95 19.38 -12.32
C PRO A 256 -7.80 19.35 -10.79
N LEU A 257 -8.10 18.20 -10.17
CA LEU A 257 -7.78 17.93 -8.76
C LEU A 257 -6.34 17.42 -8.58
N LEU A 258 -5.44 17.96 -9.41
CA LEU A 258 -4.03 17.64 -9.50
C LEU A 258 -3.24 18.94 -9.70
N ARG A 259 -2.25 19.19 -8.84
CA ARG A 259 -1.29 20.29 -8.97
C ARG A 259 0.10 19.71 -9.11
N VAL A 260 0.87 20.22 -10.06
CA VAL A 260 2.26 19.82 -10.27
C VAL A 260 3.11 21.08 -10.36
N THR A 261 4.11 21.18 -9.46
CA THR A 261 5.04 22.30 -9.39
C THR A 261 6.47 21.79 -9.53
N LEU A 262 7.18 22.23 -10.57
CA LEU A 262 8.60 22.00 -10.75
C LEU A 262 9.39 23.22 -10.26
N ILE A 263 10.37 22.99 -9.39
CA ILE A 263 11.22 24.00 -8.78
C ILE A 263 12.67 23.70 -9.17
N GLN A 264 13.23 24.48 -10.08
CA GLN A 264 14.62 24.30 -10.50
C GLN A 264 15.54 24.97 -9.48
N THR A 265 16.37 24.18 -8.77
CA THR A 265 17.23 24.67 -7.68
C THR A 265 18.69 24.82 -8.10
N ALA A 266 19.15 24.06 -9.10
CA ALA A 266 20.43 24.20 -9.78
C ALA A 266 20.30 23.68 -11.23
N ASP A 267 21.35 23.87 -12.06
CA ASP A 267 21.36 23.40 -13.46
C ASP A 267 21.11 21.89 -13.59
N ASP A 268 21.56 21.12 -12.61
CA ASP A 268 21.45 19.66 -12.51
C ASP A 268 20.63 19.21 -11.30
N ARG A 269 19.77 20.07 -10.75
CA ARG A 269 18.90 19.71 -9.63
C ARG A 269 17.55 20.42 -9.68
N ALA A 270 16.50 19.63 -9.55
CA ALA A 270 15.13 20.13 -9.44
C ALA A 270 14.36 19.43 -8.33
N VAL A 271 13.27 20.05 -7.89
CA VAL A 271 12.28 19.47 -7.00
C VAL A 271 10.94 19.47 -7.72
N LEU A 272 10.29 18.32 -7.80
CA LEU A 272 8.95 18.17 -8.35
C LEU A 272 7.98 17.89 -7.19
N VAL A 273 6.99 18.78 -7.02
CA VAL A 273 5.93 18.63 -6.03
C VAL A 273 4.64 18.28 -6.77
N LEU A 274 4.07 17.11 -6.45
CA LEU A 274 2.79 16.66 -6.96
C LEU A 274 1.79 16.61 -5.81
N THR A 275 0.68 17.30 -5.94
CA THR A 275 -0.41 17.25 -4.96
C THR A 275 -1.67 16.83 -5.67
N SER A 276 -2.35 15.79 -5.18
CA SER A 276 -3.64 15.35 -5.70
C SER A 276 -4.69 15.26 -4.59
N HIS A 277 -5.95 15.14 -4.98
CA HIS A 277 -7.02 14.74 -4.07
C HIS A 277 -7.25 13.23 -4.16
N HIS A 278 -7.39 12.55 -3.02
CA HIS A 278 -7.59 11.10 -2.94
C HIS A 278 -8.90 10.60 -3.61
N VAL A 279 -9.75 11.50 -4.12
CA VAL A 279 -11.01 11.14 -4.81
C VAL A 279 -10.78 10.74 -6.27
N ILE A 280 -9.64 11.13 -6.83
CA ILE A 280 -9.24 10.84 -8.21
C ILE A 280 -8.13 9.78 -8.31
N LEU A 281 -7.47 9.45 -7.19
CA LEU A 281 -6.27 8.62 -7.14
C LEU A 281 -6.27 7.76 -5.87
N ASP A 282 -5.73 6.56 -5.96
CA ASP A 282 -5.35 5.70 -4.84
C ASP A 282 -3.93 5.14 -5.02
N GLY A 283 -3.42 4.41 -4.04
CA GLY A 283 -2.04 3.90 -4.08
C GLY A 283 -1.74 2.96 -5.26
N TRP A 284 -2.74 2.24 -5.79
CA TRP A 284 -2.56 1.47 -7.02
C TRP A 284 -2.44 2.38 -8.24
N SER A 285 -3.31 3.39 -8.30
CA SER A 285 -3.35 4.37 -9.37
C SER A 285 -2.11 5.26 -9.42
N GLU A 286 -1.52 5.60 -8.26
CA GLU A 286 -0.22 6.25 -8.15
C GLU A 286 0.89 5.41 -8.83
N GLY A 287 0.89 4.09 -8.58
CA GLY A 287 1.80 3.17 -9.26
C GLY A 287 1.67 3.14 -10.79
N ILE A 288 0.44 3.23 -11.30
CA ILE A 288 0.18 3.37 -12.75
C ILE A 288 0.69 4.73 -13.24
N LEU A 289 0.34 5.81 -12.53
CA LEU A 289 0.72 7.18 -12.86
C LEU A 289 2.24 7.30 -13.02
N TYR A 290 3.02 6.78 -12.06
CA TYR A 290 4.49 6.87 -12.07
C TYR A 290 5.12 6.07 -13.19
N ARG A 291 4.63 4.85 -13.42
CA ARG A 291 5.11 4.01 -14.52
C ARG A 291 4.83 4.66 -15.87
N GLU A 292 3.60 5.12 -16.11
CA GLU A 292 3.24 5.75 -17.38
C GLU A 292 3.94 7.11 -17.56
N LEU A 293 4.15 7.87 -16.47
CA LEU A 293 4.94 9.13 -16.48
C LEU A 293 6.38 8.88 -16.93
N ALA A 294 7.04 7.88 -16.35
CA ALA A 294 8.42 7.53 -16.68
C ALA A 294 8.57 7.09 -18.15
N LEU A 295 7.65 6.23 -18.62
CA LEU A 295 7.61 5.78 -20.01
C LEU A 295 7.38 6.94 -20.98
N ALA A 296 6.45 7.84 -20.64
CA ALA A 296 6.11 8.98 -21.48
C ALA A 296 7.24 10.01 -21.54
N TYR A 297 7.85 10.31 -20.40
CA TYR A 297 9.00 11.21 -20.32
C TYR A 297 10.16 10.72 -21.20
N GLU A 298 10.49 9.43 -21.13
CA GLU A 298 11.59 8.87 -21.93
C GLU A 298 11.27 8.90 -23.43
N ALA A 299 10.05 8.55 -23.82
CA ALA A 299 9.63 8.65 -25.22
C ALA A 299 9.71 10.09 -25.73
N PHE A 300 9.21 11.07 -24.98
CA PHE A 300 9.24 12.47 -25.41
C PHE A 300 10.64 13.08 -25.41
N ARG A 301 11.54 12.65 -24.52
CA ARG A 301 12.98 13.01 -24.59
C ARG A 301 13.65 12.54 -25.88
N GLN A 302 13.18 11.44 -26.44
CA GLN A 302 13.69 10.87 -27.69
C GLN A 302 12.89 11.33 -28.92
N ASP A 303 12.01 12.33 -28.76
CA ASP A 303 11.06 12.78 -29.78
C ASP A 303 10.18 11.65 -30.37
N ALA A 304 9.92 10.61 -29.57
CA ALA A 304 9.07 9.48 -29.90
C ALA A 304 7.68 9.62 -29.25
N ALA A 305 6.72 8.82 -29.74
CA ALA A 305 5.41 8.68 -29.11
C ALA A 305 5.47 7.57 -28.04
N PRO A 306 4.90 7.79 -26.84
CA PRO A 306 4.79 6.74 -25.83
C PRO A 306 3.93 5.57 -26.31
N GLU A 307 4.41 4.34 -26.16
CA GLU A 307 3.65 3.13 -26.46
C GLU A 307 2.93 2.64 -25.21
N LEU A 308 1.64 2.97 -25.08
CA LEU A 308 0.78 2.52 -23.99
C LEU A 308 -0.44 1.77 -24.55
N PRO A 309 -0.90 0.69 -23.88
CA PRO A 309 -2.10 0.00 -24.32
C PRO A 309 -3.33 0.92 -24.25
N PRO A 310 -4.29 0.81 -25.18
CA PRO A 310 -5.50 1.63 -25.14
C PRO A 310 -6.36 1.27 -23.93
N LEU A 311 -6.92 2.29 -23.27
CA LEU A 311 -7.88 2.10 -22.19
C LEU A 311 -9.26 1.80 -22.80
N GLN A 312 -9.79 0.61 -22.50
CA GLN A 312 -11.10 0.16 -23.01
C GLN A 312 -12.26 0.82 -22.27
N ILE A 313 -12.03 1.34 -21.08
CA ILE A 313 -13.03 2.04 -20.26
C ILE A 313 -12.37 3.22 -19.56
N GLN A 314 -13.18 4.06 -18.93
CA GLN A 314 -12.74 5.13 -18.05
C GLN A 314 -13.43 5.00 -16.68
N TYR A 315 -12.95 5.74 -15.68
CA TYR A 315 -13.48 5.63 -14.32
C TYR A 315 -15.00 5.85 -14.22
N LYS A 316 -15.56 6.73 -15.05
CA LYS A 316 -17.02 6.95 -15.16
C LYS A 316 -17.81 5.68 -15.51
N ASP A 317 -17.23 4.82 -16.36
CA ASP A 317 -17.87 3.60 -16.84
C ASP A 317 -17.88 2.56 -15.71
N TYR A 318 -16.74 2.43 -15.01
CA TYR A 318 -16.64 1.64 -13.78
C TYR A 318 -17.65 2.12 -12.72
N ALA A 319 -17.73 3.42 -12.45
CA ALA A 319 -18.62 3.96 -11.42
C ALA A 319 -20.10 3.60 -11.69
N ALA A 320 -20.55 3.75 -12.94
CA ALA A 320 -21.92 3.38 -13.32
C ALA A 320 -22.16 1.87 -13.24
N TRP A 321 -21.22 1.07 -13.76
CA TRP A 321 -21.31 -0.39 -13.73
C TRP A 321 -21.33 -0.93 -12.29
N HIS A 322 -20.46 -0.44 -11.43
CA HIS A 322 -20.36 -0.87 -10.04
C HIS A 322 -21.62 -0.51 -9.26
N ASN A 323 -22.16 0.70 -9.46
CA ASN A 323 -23.43 1.11 -8.85
C ASN A 323 -24.59 0.20 -9.29
N ALA A 324 -24.67 -0.15 -10.58
CA ALA A 324 -25.70 -1.06 -11.10
C ALA A 324 -25.59 -2.47 -10.50
N LEU A 325 -24.37 -2.98 -10.26
CA LEU A 325 -24.18 -4.26 -9.56
C LEU A 325 -24.71 -4.21 -8.13
N ILE A 326 -24.40 -3.14 -7.39
CA ILE A 326 -24.91 -2.96 -6.03
C ILE A 326 -26.44 -2.91 -6.01
N GLU A 327 -27.04 -2.13 -6.91
CA GLU A 327 -28.49 -1.99 -7.02
C GLU A 327 -29.20 -3.29 -7.43
N SER A 328 -28.51 -4.16 -8.17
CA SER A 328 -29.05 -5.47 -8.57
C SER A 328 -29.04 -6.52 -7.45
N GLY A 329 -28.47 -6.20 -6.27
CA GLY A 329 -28.29 -7.15 -5.18
C GLY A 329 -27.15 -8.15 -5.42
N ALA A 330 -26.23 -7.83 -6.34
CA ALA A 330 -25.13 -8.72 -6.68
C ALA A 330 -24.32 -9.08 -5.42
N PHE A 331 -24.05 -8.08 -4.57
CA PHE A 331 -23.24 -8.21 -3.36
C PHE A 331 -24.04 -8.60 -2.10
N ASP A 332 -25.26 -9.13 -2.21
CA ASP A 332 -26.11 -9.44 -1.06
C ASP A 332 -25.53 -10.54 -0.16
N ALA A 333 -24.84 -11.52 -0.74
CA ALA A 333 -24.16 -12.56 0.03
C ALA A 333 -22.95 -11.99 0.81
N ASP A 334 -22.22 -11.05 0.21
CA ASP A 334 -21.11 -10.35 0.87
C ASP A 334 -21.63 -9.50 2.04
N LEU A 335 -22.75 -8.81 1.85
CA LEU A 335 -23.45 -8.10 2.94
C LEU A 335 -23.88 -9.05 4.06
N ALA A 336 -24.50 -10.18 3.71
CA ALA A 336 -25.01 -11.14 4.69
C ALA A 336 -23.88 -11.72 5.56
N TYR A 337 -22.71 -11.98 4.97
CA TYR A 337 -21.52 -12.39 5.72
C TYR A 337 -21.14 -11.38 6.81
N PHE A 338 -21.02 -10.09 6.46
CA PHE A 338 -20.66 -9.08 7.45
C PHE A 338 -21.77 -8.85 8.48
N GLN A 339 -23.05 -8.87 8.08
CA GLN A 339 -24.16 -8.78 9.02
C GLN A 339 -24.14 -9.92 10.04
N GLN A 340 -23.82 -11.14 9.61
CA GLN A 340 -23.64 -12.26 10.53
C GLN A 340 -22.42 -12.06 11.45
N ARG A 341 -21.29 -11.61 10.90
CA ARG A 341 -20.05 -11.41 11.67
C ARG A 341 -20.16 -10.31 12.74
N PHE A 342 -20.98 -9.31 12.48
CA PHE A 342 -21.23 -8.17 13.37
C PHE A 342 -22.64 -8.21 14.00
N ALA A 343 -23.30 -9.37 14.03
CA ALA A 343 -24.66 -9.52 14.58
C ALA A 343 -24.77 -9.14 16.07
N GLU A 344 -23.70 -9.36 16.84
CA GLU A 344 -23.60 -8.96 18.25
C GLU A 344 -23.19 -7.48 18.43
N GLY A 345 -23.06 -6.74 17.34
CA GLY A 345 -22.52 -5.38 17.31
C GLY A 345 -20.99 -5.35 17.18
N VAL A 346 -20.46 -4.13 17.14
CA VAL A 346 -19.01 -3.86 17.13
C VAL A 346 -18.53 -3.84 18.58
N PRO A 347 -17.53 -4.65 18.97
CA PRO A 347 -17.03 -4.67 20.34
C PRO A 347 -16.45 -3.29 20.71
N PRO A 348 -16.90 -2.68 21.83
CA PRO A 348 -16.38 -1.42 22.31
C PRO A 348 -15.04 -1.65 23.00
N ALA A 349 -13.95 -1.18 22.40
CA ALA A 349 -12.68 -1.15 23.10
C ALA A 349 -11.76 -0.08 22.52
N PRO A 350 -11.80 1.18 22.91
CA PRO A 350 -10.67 2.06 22.60
C PRO A 350 -9.38 1.40 23.14
N ILE A 351 -8.31 1.42 22.35
CA ILE A 351 -6.97 1.18 22.90
C ILE A 351 -6.66 2.28 23.91
N GLN A 352 -5.85 1.99 24.91
CA GLN A 352 -5.45 3.00 25.88
C GLN A 352 -4.68 4.13 25.19
N THR A 353 -5.04 5.38 25.49
CA THR A 353 -4.46 6.60 24.92
C THR A 353 -3.77 7.42 26.00
N ASP A 354 -2.76 8.20 25.63
CA ASP A 354 -2.05 9.09 26.58
C ASP A 354 -2.92 10.30 26.99
N ARG A 355 -3.92 10.62 26.16
CA ARG A 355 -4.81 11.78 26.33
C ARG A 355 -6.27 11.38 26.18
N PRO A 356 -7.21 12.11 26.82
CA PRO A 356 -8.63 11.88 26.61
C PRO A 356 -9.02 12.17 25.16
N ARG A 357 -9.86 11.31 24.59
CA ARG A 357 -10.36 11.48 23.22
C ARG A 357 -11.11 12.81 23.05
N PRO A 358 -10.78 13.62 22.03
CA PRO A 358 -11.54 14.82 21.68
C PRO A 358 -12.98 14.50 21.25
N LYS A 359 -13.92 15.46 21.39
CA LYS A 359 -15.33 15.26 21.00
C LYS A 359 -15.56 15.20 19.48
N GLU A 360 -14.62 15.73 18.71
CA GLU A 360 -14.61 15.67 17.24
C GLU A 360 -13.28 15.07 16.81
N PHE A 361 -13.31 14.23 15.78
CA PHE A 361 -12.12 13.57 15.26
C PHE A 361 -11.08 14.61 14.82
N SER A 362 -9.86 14.45 15.31
CA SER A 362 -8.73 15.28 14.91
C SER A 362 -7.88 14.52 13.90
N TYR A 363 -7.34 15.25 12.93
CA TYR A 363 -6.47 14.69 11.89
C TYR A 363 -5.00 15.06 12.08
N HIS A 364 -4.61 15.55 13.27
CA HIS A 364 -3.20 15.80 13.57
C HIS A 364 -2.47 14.46 13.70
N GLY A 365 -1.43 14.27 12.90
CA GLY A 365 -0.65 13.04 12.90
C GLY A 365 0.85 13.27 12.92
N ASP A 366 1.56 12.26 13.37
CA ASP A 366 3.00 12.09 13.13
C ASP A 366 3.21 10.64 12.67
N ILE A 367 4.37 10.37 12.07
CA ILE A 367 4.75 9.05 11.59
C ILE A 367 6.06 8.64 12.24
N LEU A 368 6.13 7.38 12.64
CA LEU A 368 7.35 6.76 13.09
C LEU A 368 7.68 5.58 12.17
N ALA A 369 8.76 5.73 11.40
CA ALA A 369 9.27 4.71 10.51
C ALA A 369 10.26 3.81 11.24
N PHE A 370 10.13 2.50 11.05
CA PHE A 370 10.97 1.48 11.67
C PHE A 370 11.42 0.44 10.68
N HIS A 371 12.54 -0.18 11.00
CA HIS A 371 13.09 -1.32 10.27
C HIS A 371 13.36 -2.44 11.26
N PHE A 372 12.74 -3.59 11.03
CA PHE A 372 13.06 -4.80 11.78
C PHE A 372 14.39 -5.37 11.26
N ALA A 373 15.28 -5.76 12.17
CA ALA A 373 16.56 -6.35 11.80
C ALA A 373 16.40 -7.53 10.83
N GLN A 374 17.35 -7.68 9.90
CA GLN A 374 17.33 -8.70 8.86
C GLN A 374 17.13 -10.11 9.43
N GLU A 375 17.77 -10.41 10.56
CA GLU A 375 17.68 -11.68 11.27
C GLU A 375 16.23 -12.02 11.66
N HIS A 376 15.45 -11.05 12.16
CA HIS A 376 14.04 -11.23 12.48
C HIS A 376 13.20 -11.43 11.21
N ALA A 377 13.47 -10.67 10.15
CA ALA A 377 12.77 -10.80 8.89
C ALA A 377 12.97 -12.19 8.26
N GLU A 378 14.19 -12.72 8.29
CA GLU A 378 14.51 -14.06 7.80
C GLU A 378 13.79 -15.15 8.61
N ALA A 379 13.79 -15.04 9.94
CA ALA A 379 13.09 -16.00 10.80
C ALA A 379 11.57 -15.97 10.58
N LEU A 380 10.98 -14.78 10.41
CA LEU A 380 9.55 -14.66 10.08
C LEU A 380 9.21 -15.19 8.68
N ARG A 381 10.09 -15.01 7.68
CA ARG A 381 9.90 -15.62 6.36
C ARG A 381 9.90 -17.14 6.44
N GLU A 382 10.80 -17.71 7.23
CA GLU A 382 10.85 -19.15 7.43
C GLU A 382 9.59 -19.67 8.17
N LEU A 383 9.10 -18.92 9.16
CA LEU A 383 7.84 -19.23 9.83
C LEU A 383 6.64 -19.14 8.88
N ALA A 384 6.59 -18.12 8.03
CA ALA A 384 5.56 -17.91 7.02
C ALA A 384 5.50 -19.12 6.06
N LYS A 385 6.67 -19.58 5.57
CA LYS A 385 6.80 -20.77 4.72
C LYS A 385 6.25 -22.03 5.41
N ARG A 386 6.74 -22.33 6.62
CA ARG A 386 6.32 -23.53 7.38
C ARG A 386 4.84 -23.53 7.75
N SER A 387 4.25 -22.34 7.92
CA SER A 387 2.85 -22.18 8.30
C SER A 387 1.92 -22.00 7.10
N ASN A 388 2.46 -22.02 5.88
CA ASN A 388 1.74 -21.75 4.64
C ASN A 388 0.93 -20.43 4.75
N ALA A 389 1.60 -19.39 5.24
CA ALA A 389 1.07 -18.04 5.45
C ALA A 389 1.97 -17.02 4.73
N SER A 390 1.45 -15.82 4.44
CA SER A 390 2.27 -14.74 3.92
C SER A 390 3.01 -14.02 5.06
N LEU A 391 4.12 -13.34 4.75
CA LEU A 391 4.84 -12.55 5.74
C LEU A 391 3.94 -11.46 6.34
N PHE A 392 3.07 -10.86 5.53
CA PHE A 392 2.04 -9.94 6.00
C PHE A 392 1.10 -10.57 7.04
N MET A 393 0.63 -11.81 6.85
CA MET A 393 -0.20 -12.49 7.86
C MET A 393 0.54 -12.66 9.19
N ILE A 394 1.84 -12.99 9.15
CA ILE A 394 2.66 -13.13 10.35
C ILE A 394 2.82 -11.77 11.07
N SER A 395 3.21 -10.71 10.34
CA SER A 395 3.35 -9.37 10.90
C SER A 395 2.04 -8.80 11.43
N PHE A 396 0.94 -8.98 10.70
CA PHE A 396 -0.38 -8.50 11.08
C PHE A 396 -0.93 -9.26 12.29
N SER A 397 -0.79 -10.60 12.34
CA SER A 397 -1.21 -11.39 13.51
C SER A 397 -0.41 -11.05 14.77
N ALA A 398 0.91 -10.82 14.65
CA ALA A 398 1.73 -10.37 15.76
C ALA A 398 1.26 -9.00 16.28
N LEU A 399 0.94 -8.07 15.37
CA LEU A 399 0.38 -6.77 15.73
C LEU A 399 -0.99 -6.89 16.41
N VAL A 400 -1.91 -7.67 15.85
CA VAL A 400 -3.24 -7.88 16.45
C VAL A 400 -3.13 -8.49 17.84
N LEU A 401 -2.18 -9.41 18.03
CA LEU A 401 -1.90 -9.98 19.33
C LEU A 401 -1.39 -8.94 20.33
N LEU A 402 -0.46 -8.07 19.92
CA LEU A 402 -0.02 -6.92 20.75
C LEU A 402 -1.17 -5.95 21.05
N LEU A 403 -2.00 -5.62 20.07
CA LEU A 403 -3.12 -4.69 20.27
C LEU A 403 -4.19 -5.25 21.22
N ALA A 404 -4.42 -6.56 21.19
CA ALA A 404 -5.33 -7.23 22.13
C ALA A 404 -4.84 -7.10 23.58
N SER A 405 -3.53 -7.14 23.81
CA SER A 405 -2.95 -7.00 25.15
C SER A 405 -3.13 -5.60 25.75
N TYR A 406 -3.34 -4.56 24.94
CA TYR A 406 -3.70 -3.21 25.43
C TYR A 406 -5.17 -3.04 25.81
N ARG A 407 -6.05 -3.97 25.41
CA ARG A 407 -7.52 -3.80 25.53
C ARG A 407 -8.15 -4.56 26.69
N LYS A 408 -7.42 -5.44 27.39
CA LYS A 408 -7.96 -6.41 28.38
C LYS A 408 -9.20 -7.17 27.89
N GLN A 409 -9.33 -7.31 26.57
CA GLN A 409 -10.45 -7.96 25.89
C GLN A 409 -9.91 -8.90 24.82
N ARG A 410 -10.65 -9.99 24.60
CA ARG A 410 -10.28 -11.05 23.66
C ARG A 410 -10.69 -10.76 22.22
N GLU A 411 -11.48 -9.73 21.97
CA GLU A 411 -11.94 -9.37 20.64
C GLU A 411 -11.42 -8.01 20.21
N ILE A 412 -11.03 -7.93 18.94
CA ILE A 412 -10.53 -6.70 18.35
C ILE A 412 -11.06 -6.57 16.92
N VAL A 413 -11.48 -5.36 16.58
CA VAL A 413 -11.82 -5.00 15.20
C VAL A 413 -10.77 -4.03 14.69
N VAL A 414 -10.14 -4.41 13.58
CA VAL A 414 -9.17 -3.60 12.86
C VAL A 414 -9.62 -3.49 11.41
N GLY A 415 -9.29 -2.38 10.77
CA GLY A 415 -9.48 -2.23 9.34
C GLY A 415 -8.29 -2.78 8.55
N THR A 416 -8.55 -3.24 7.35
CA THR A 416 -7.55 -3.34 6.29
C THR A 416 -8.10 -2.76 4.99
N VAL A 417 -7.25 -2.67 3.97
CA VAL A 417 -7.66 -2.19 2.64
C VAL A 417 -7.40 -3.25 1.58
N THR A 418 -8.24 -3.26 0.56
CA THR A 418 -8.00 -4.03 -0.67
C THR A 418 -7.88 -3.08 -1.86
N THR A 419 -7.30 -3.56 -2.95
CA THR A 419 -7.12 -2.74 -4.16
C THR A 419 -8.44 -2.35 -4.83
N GLY A 420 -9.54 -3.03 -4.51
CA GLY A 420 -10.85 -2.81 -5.14
C GLY A 420 -10.88 -3.10 -6.65
N GLN A 421 -9.84 -3.74 -7.20
CA GLN A 421 -9.81 -4.20 -8.58
C GLN A 421 -10.60 -5.49 -8.71
N ILE A 422 -11.88 -5.33 -8.98
CA ILE A 422 -12.85 -6.44 -9.05
C ILE A 422 -13.08 -6.93 -10.48
N HIS A 423 -12.50 -6.26 -11.48
CA HIS A 423 -12.69 -6.58 -12.90
C HIS A 423 -11.39 -6.39 -13.72
N PRO A 424 -11.09 -7.29 -14.70
CA PRO A 424 -9.92 -7.19 -15.58
C PRO A 424 -9.73 -5.83 -16.28
N ASP A 425 -10.81 -5.25 -16.80
CA ASP A 425 -10.78 -3.95 -17.51
C ASP A 425 -10.24 -2.79 -16.66
N MET A 426 -10.09 -2.96 -15.34
CA MET A 426 -9.61 -1.94 -14.40
C MET A 426 -8.08 -1.90 -14.25
N GLN A 427 -7.33 -2.88 -14.77
CA GLN A 427 -5.91 -3.07 -14.45
C GLN A 427 -5.02 -1.84 -14.71
N ASN A 428 -5.33 -1.07 -15.75
CA ASN A 428 -4.59 0.15 -16.14
C ASN A 428 -5.37 1.44 -15.90
N LEU A 429 -6.51 1.37 -15.20
CA LEU A 429 -7.29 2.55 -14.86
C LEU A 429 -6.71 3.26 -13.64
N ILE A 430 -6.70 4.58 -13.73
CA ILE A 430 -6.43 5.47 -12.59
C ILE A 430 -7.78 5.89 -11.99
N GLY A 431 -7.86 5.92 -10.66
CA GLY A 431 -9.07 6.30 -9.93
C GLY A 431 -9.02 5.94 -8.44
N PHE A 432 -10.13 6.19 -7.73
CA PHE A 432 -10.26 5.74 -6.34
C PHE A 432 -11.05 4.42 -6.28
N PHE A 433 -10.37 3.29 -6.13
CA PHE A 433 -10.95 1.95 -6.12
C PHE A 433 -10.88 1.26 -4.76
N VAL A 434 -9.90 1.65 -3.93
CA VAL A 434 -9.67 1.06 -2.62
C VAL A 434 -10.97 0.83 -1.84
N ASN A 435 -11.17 -0.41 -1.41
CA ASN A 435 -12.23 -0.75 -0.46
C ASN A 435 -11.61 -1.07 0.91
N THR A 436 -12.38 -0.82 1.95
CA THR A 436 -11.96 -0.99 3.33
C THR A 436 -12.72 -2.14 3.97
N LEU A 437 -12.01 -3.05 4.64
CA LEU A 437 -12.60 -4.24 5.25
C LEU A 437 -12.46 -4.22 6.77
N PRO A 438 -13.56 -4.31 7.52
CA PRO A 438 -13.51 -4.51 8.96
C PRO A 438 -13.23 -5.99 9.28
N LEU A 439 -12.17 -6.24 10.03
CA LEU A 439 -11.73 -7.57 10.46
C LEU A 439 -11.93 -7.71 11.96
N ARG A 440 -12.88 -8.56 12.36
CA ARG A 440 -13.09 -8.95 13.76
C ARG A 440 -12.27 -10.18 14.08
N PHE A 441 -11.26 -10.06 14.94
CA PHE A 441 -10.44 -11.17 15.41
C PHE A 441 -10.75 -11.53 16.86
N HIS A 442 -10.58 -12.80 17.19
CA HIS A 442 -10.62 -13.32 18.54
C HIS A 442 -9.22 -13.84 18.92
N VAL A 443 -8.73 -13.43 20.08
CA VAL A 443 -7.47 -13.87 20.66
C VAL A 443 -7.78 -14.73 21.87
N ASP A 444 -7.50 -16.04 21.74
CA ASP A 444 -7.62 -16.99 22.86
C ASP A 444 -6.24 -17.18 23.53
N PRO A 445 -6.06 -16.73 24.78
CA PRO A 445 -4.78 -16.84 25.49
C PRO A 445 -4.28 -18.28 25.68
N ALA A 446 -5.17 -19.27 25.64
CA ALA A 446 -4.82 -20.68 25.85
C ALA A 446 -4.20 -21.35 24.61
N THR A 447 -4.40 -20.78 23.42
CA THR A 447 -3.89 -21.34 22.16
C THR A 447 -2.39 -21.12 22.01
N THR A 448 -1.72 -21.99 21.26
CA THR A 448 -0.37 -21.72 20.76
C THR A 448 -0.39 -20.61 19.69
N TYR A 449 0.72 -19.92 19.47
CA TYR A 449 0.78 -18.93 18.39
C TYR A 449 0.45 -19.55 17.01
N LEU A 450 0.86 -20.80 16.75
CA LEU A 450 0.53 -21.48 15.50
C LEU A 450 -0.99 -21.73 15.34
N GLU A 451 -1.68 -22.14 16.40
CA GLU A 451 -3.15 -22.31 16.37
C GLU A 451 -3.85 -20.97 16.17
N TYR A 452 -3.42 -19.94 16.91
CA TYR A 452 -3.90 -18.56 16.73
C TYR A 452 -3.69 -18.07 15.29
N LEU A 453 -2.50 -18.29 14.72
CA LEU A 453 -2.18 -17.90 13.35
C LEU A 453 -3.11 -18.59 12.32
N GLN A 454 -3.46 -19.85 12.52
CA GLN A 454 -4.40 -20.53 11.64
C GLN A 454 -5.81 -19.91 11.71
N HIS A 455 -6.31 -19.61 12.91
CA HIS A 455 -7.59 -18.92 13.09
C HIS A 455 -7.57 -17.49 12.51
N PHE A 456 -6.46 -16.78 12.69
CA PHE A 456 -6.21 -15.47 12.10
C PHE A 456 -6.26 -15.54 10.56
N LYS A 457 -5.48 -16.44 9.96
CA LYS A 457 -5.43 -16.67 8.51
C LYS A 457 -6.81 -16.98 7.96
N HIS A 458 -7.54 -17.89 8.61
CA HIS A 458 -8.90 -18.26 8.22
C HIS A 458 -9.83 -17.04 8.21
N THR A 459 -9.86 -16.27 9.30
CA THR A 459 -10.68 -15.07 9.42
C THR A 459 -10.34 -14.02 8.35
N LEU A 460 -9.05 -13.79 8.10
CA LEU A 460 -8.60 -12.84 7.07
C LEU A 460 -9.00 -13.29 5.67
N LEU A 461 -8.79 -14.57 5.34
CA LEU A 461 -9.12 -15.11 4.02
C LEU A 461 -10.63 -15.09 3.75
N GLU A 462 -11.46 -15.45 4.75
CA GLU A 462 -12.92 -15.38 4.61
C GLU A 462 -13.42 -13.94 4.40
N ALA A 463 -12.86 -12.98 5.12
CA ALA A 463 -13.20 -11.57 4.89
C ALA A 463 -12.78 -11.08 3.49
N LEU A 464 -11.63 -11.56 2.97
CA LEU A 464 -11.17 -11.26 1.62
C LEU A 464 -12.05 -11.90 0.53
N GLU A 465 -12.69 -13.03 0.79
CA GLU A 465 -13.66 -13.64 -0.13
C GLU A 465 -14.92 -12.77 -0.30
N HIS A 466 -15.24 -11.98 0.73
CA HIS A 466 -16.39 -11.07 0.77
C HIS A 466 -16.01 -9.60 0.58
N GLN A 467 -14.81 -9.31 0.06
CA GLN A 467 -14.26 -7.95 -0.02
C GLN A 467 -15.01 -6.97 -0.93
N TYR A 468 -16.01 -7.43 -1.67
CA TYR A 468 -16.63 -6.71 -2.77
C TYR A 468 -17.73 -5.74 -2.32
N TYR A 469 -18.30 -5.93 -1.13
CA TYR A 469 -19.32 -5.03 -0.62
C TYR A 469 -18.70 -3.68 -0.19
N PRO A 470 -19.20 -2.53 -0.67
CA PRO A 470 -18.62 -1.23 -0.34
C PRO A 470 -18.68 -0.91 1.15
N PHE A 471 -17.57 -0.48 1.73
CA PHE A 471 -17.48 -0.15 3.16
C PHE A 471 -18.51 0.88 3.62
N ASP A 472 -18.80 1.89 2.79
CA ASP A 472 -19.78 2.94 3.11
C ASP A 472 -21.19 2.41 3.28
N LYS A 473 -21.59 1.53 2.37
CA LYS A 473 -22.86 0.83 2.45
C LYS A 473 -22.89 -0.09 3.65
N LEU A 474 -21.75 -0.69 4.00
CA LEU A 474 -21.65 -1.61 5.13
C LEU A 474 -21.88 -0.89 6.46
N VAL A 475 -21.29 0.28 6.64
CA VAL A 475 -21.50 1.12 7.83
C VAL A 475 -22.98 1.43 8.03
N ASP A 476 -23.66 1.85 6.96
CA ASP A 476 -25.10 2.13 6.97
C ASP A 476 -25.92 0.86 7.29
N ALA A 477 -25.60 -0.26 6.63
CA ALA A 477 -26.34 -1.52 6.74
C ALA A 477 -26.18 -2.21 8.11
N LEU A 478 -25.05 -1.98 8.79
CA LEU A 478 -24.83 -2.46 10.17
C LEU A 478 -25.46 -1.55 11.23
N GLY A 479 -26.03 -0.40 10.83
CA GLY A 479 -26.70 0.52 11.75
C GLY A 479 -25.76 1.11 12.80
N VAL A 480 -24.49 1.30 12.45
CA VAL A 480 -23.47 1.82 13.38
C VAL A 480 -23.83 3.25 13.76
N THR A 481 -23.95 3.53 15.06
CA THR A 481 -24.19 4.89 15.55
C THR A 481 -23.01 5.77 15.15
N VAL A 482 -23.28 6.90 14.50
CA VAL A 482 -22.25 7.87 14.11
C VAL A 482 -21.69 8.53 15.36
N ASP A 483 -20.46 8.14 15.72
CA ASP A 483 -19.64 8.87 16.69
C ASP A 483 -18.68 9.78 15.94
N ARG A 484 -18.75 11.08 16.22
CA ARG A 484 -17.91 12.09 15.53
C ARG A 484 -16.46 12.07 16.02
N SER A 485 -16.14 11.32 17.07
CA SER A 485 -14.81 11.19 17.65
C SER A 485 -14.05 9.92 17.23
N HIS A 486 -14.72 9.01 16.52
CA HIS A 486 -14.18 7.72 16.11
C HIS A 486 -14.33 7.52 14.59
N ALA A 487 -13.47 6.67 14.02
CA ALA A 487 -13.70 6.18 12.68
C ALA A 487 -14.82 5.11 12.69
N PRO A 488 -15.62 4.98 11.61
CA PRO A 488 -16.68 3.97 11.57
C PRO A 488 -16.11 2.55 11.70
N LEU A 489 -16.73 1.71 12.54
CA LEU A 489 -16.42 0.29 12.79
C LEU A 489 -15.08 -0.01 13.48
N PHE A 490 -14.02 0.76 13.25
CA PHE A 490 -12.70 0.54 13.87
C PHE A 490 -11.85 1.82 13.85
N ASP A 491 -10.94 1.92 14.81
CA ASP A 491 -10.02 3.05 14.93
C ASP A 491 -8.58 2.75 14.48
N ILE A 492 -8.28 1.48 14.18
CA ILE A 492 -6.93 1.02 13.83
C ILE A 492 -6.96 0.46 12.42
N LEU A 493 -6.12 1.00 11.53
CA LEU A 493 -5.95 0.51 10.17
C LEU A 493 -4.63 -0.26 10.05
N VAL A 494 -4.66 -1.43 9.43
CA VAL A 494 -3.45 -2.21 9.12
C VAL A 494 -3.41 -2.50 7.63
N ILE A 495 -2.32 -2.08 6.98
CA ILE A 495 -2.12 -2.25 5.55
C ILE A 495 -0.80 -2.96 5.29
N GLY A 496 -0.83 -3.87 4.32
CA GLY A 496 0.34 -4.57 3.82
C GLY A 496 0.68 -4.04 2.44
N GLN A 497 1.80 -3.34 2.34
CA GLN A 497 2.41 -2.98 1.08
C GLN A 497 3.35 -4.09 0.63
N ASP A 498 2.84 -4.99 -0.20
CA ASP A 498 3.68 -5.84 -1.04
C ASP A 498 3.88 -5.19 -2.43
N PHE A 499 4.03 -3.85 -2.48
CA PHE A 499 4.38 -3.17 -3.72
C PHE A 499 5.82 -3.54 -4.07
N GLY A 500 5.98 -4.54 -4.93
CA GLY A 500 7.24 -4.76 -5.62
C GLY A 500 7.65 -3.48 -6.33
N GLY A 501 8.64 -2.77 -5.78
CA GLY A 501 9.42 -1.78 -6.50
C GLY A 501 8.73 -0.48 -6.93
N LEU A 502 7.61 -0.09 -6.33
CA LEU A 502 7.08 1.29 -6.45
C LEU A 502 7.41 2.14 -5.22
N GLY A 503 8.36 1.69 -4.40
CA GLY A 503 9.03 2.58 -3.47
C GLY A 503 9.79 3.61 -4.28
N SER A 504 9.46 4.89 -4.08
CA SER A 504 10.26 6.12 -4.21
C SER A 504 11.22 6.39 -5.37
N GLU A 505 11.76 5.37 -6.02
CA GLU A 505 12.80 5.42 -7.01
C GLU A 505 12.18 5.12 -8.37
N ILE A 506 11.68 6.16 -9.03
CA ILE A 506 11.46 6.09 -10.47
C ILE A 506 12.84 6.18 -11.12
N ALA A 507 13.51 5.03 -11.27
CA ALA A 507 14.70 4.95 -12.09
C ALA A 507 14.28 5.13 -13.56
N THR A 508 14.55 6.30 -14.13
CA THR A 508 14.53 6.42 -15.58
C THR A 508 15.70 5.59 -16.15
N PRO A 509 15.57 4.98 -17.34
CA PRO A 509 16.68 4.28 -17.99
C PRO A 509 17.95 5.14 -18.15
N ALA A 510 17.81 6.47 -18.08
CA ALA A 510 18.89 7.46 -18.14
C ALA A 510 19.66 7.68 -16.82
N GLY A 511 19.28 7.04 -15.71
CA GLY A 511 20.00 7.14 -14.43
C GLY A 511 19.68 8.37 -13.58
N THR A 512 18.59 9.10 -13.88
CA THR A 512 18.04 10.12 -12.97
C THR A 512 17.46 9.41 -11.75
N LEU A 513 18.11 9.58 -10.60
CA LEU A 513 17.58 9.16 -9.30
C LEU A 513 16.55 10.19 -8.87
N ILE A 514 15.31 9.72 -8.72
CA ILE A 514 14.25 10.46 -8.05
C ILE A 514 14.28 10.05 -6.59
N ASP A 515 14.76 10.94 -5.72
CA ASP A 515 14.78 10.71 -4.27
C ASP A 515 13.52 11.32 -3.65
N LEU A 516 12.63 10.46 -3.14
CA LEU A 516 11.49 10.91 -2.34
C LEU A 516 11.97 11.30 -0.96
N GLN A 517 11.93 12.60 -0.68
CA GLN A 517 12.13 13.13 0.68
C GLN A 517 10.76 13.54 1.24
N PRO A 518 10.02 12.63 1.90
CA PRO A 518 8.75 13.01 2.53
C PRO A 518 9.04 14.03 3.64
N GLN A 519 8.54 15.26 3.47
CA GLN A 519 8.60 16.29 4.51
C GLN A 519 7.34 16.32 5.38
N LYS A 520 7.58 16.47 6.69
CA LYS A 520 6.71 16.17 7.83
C LYS A 520 5.50 17.10 8.01
N LEU A 521 4.38 16.78 7.37
CA LEU A 521 3.10 16.90 8.07
C LEU A 521 2.29 15.64 7.72
N VAL A 522 2.14 14.80 8.71
CA VAL A 522 1.38 13.57 8.59
C VAL A 522 -0.01 13.92 9.11
N ARG A 523 -1.05 13.48 8.40
CA ARG A 523 -2.40 13.56 8.93
C ARG A 523 -2.85 12.15 9.24
N SER A 524 -3.41 11.96 10.42
CA SER A 524 -3.90 10.65 10.84
C SER A 524 -5.39 10.56 10.55
N LEU A 525 -5.80 9.66 9.65
CA LEU A 525 -7.23 9.38 9.37
C LEU A 525 -7.82 8.36 10.36
N TYR A 526 -6.96 7.76 11.18
CA TYR A 526 -7.27 6.74 12.17
C TYR A 526 -6.54 7.08 13.48
N ASP A 527 -6.84 6.39 14.57
CA ASP A 527 -6.07 6.55 15.81
C ASP A 527 -4.63 6.08 15.61
N LEU A 528 -4.50 4.90 15.00
CA LEU A 528 -3.24 4.28 14.59
C LEU A 528 -3.42 3.68 13.20
N LYS A 529 -2.39 3.85 12.36
CA LYS A 529 -2.27 3.19 11.07
C LYS A 529 -0.90 2.52 10.98
N PHE A 530 -0.92 1.20 10.78
CA PHE A 530 0.26 0.37 10.62
C PHE A 530 0.40 -0.01 9.15
N GLU A 531 1.52 0.37 8.56
CA GLU A 531 1.84 0.08 7.17
C GLU A 531 3.12 -0.75 7.09
N PHE A 532 2.97 -2.02 6.74
CA PHE A 532 4.09 -2.95 6.58
C PHE A 532 4.56 -2.98 5.14
N THR A 533 5.85 -2.76 4.91
CA THR A 533 6.50 -2.98 3.61
C THR A 533 7.48 -4.14 3.73
N HIS A 534 7.28 -5.18 2.94
CA HIS A 534 8.16 -6.35 2.91
C HIS A 534 9.14 -6.25 1.74
N ALA A 535 10.43 -6.19 2.03
CA ALA A 535 11.49 -6.18 1.02
C ALA A 535 12.52 -7.27 1.33
N GLU A 536 13.50 -7.50 0.43
CA GLU A 536 14.59 -8.46 0.69
C GLU A 536 15.41 -8.05 1.92
N GLN A 537 15.73 -6.77 2.06
CA GLN A 537 16.52 -6.23 3.18
C GLN A 537 15.81 -6.22 4.54
N GLY A 538 14.53 -6.58 4.61
CA GLY A 538 13.81 -6.74 5.87
C GLY A 538 12.34 -6.35 5.81
N ILE A 539 11.76 -6.11 6.97
CA ILE A 539 10.39 -5.63 7.14
C ILE A 539 10.48 -4.18 7.59
N PHE A 540 9.84 -3.28 6.86
CA PHE A 540 9.68 -1.89 7.25
C PHE A 540 8.28 -1.68 7.79
N LEU A 541 8.15 -0.85 8.82
CA LEU A 541 6.88 -0.49 9.41
C LEU A 541 6.80 1.03 9.51
N ASN A 542 5.82 1.60 8.85
CA ASN A 542 5.39 2.97 9.06
C ASN A 542 4.21 2.98 10.04
N LEU A 543 4.39 3.60 11.20
CA LEU A 543 3.34 3.78 12.20
C LEU A 543 2.90 5.24 12.23
N GLU A 544 1.79 5.52 11.58
CA GLU A 544 1.09 6.81 11.63
C GLU A 544 0.14 6.80 12.84
N TYR A 545 0.14 7.89 13.61
CA TYR A 545 -0.66 7.98 14.83
C TYR A 545 -1.22 9.37 15.05
N ASN A 546 -2.37 9.44 15.74
CA ASN A 546 -3.01 10.69 16.10
C ASN A 546 -2.30 11.35 17.29
N THR A 547 -1.70 12.53 17.08
CA THR A 547 -0.91 13.22 18.12
C THR A 547 -1.78 13.81 19.23
N ASP A 548 -3.09 13.97 19.01
CA ASP A 548 -4.02 14.41 20.05
C ASP A 548 -4.42 13.24 20.98
N LEU A 549 -4.07 12.00 20.62
CA LEU A 549 -4.30 10.79 21.42
C LEU A 549 -3.01 10.20 21.99
N PHE A 550 -1.92 10.19 21.22
CA PHE A 550 -0.68 9.49 21.58
C PHE A 550 0.56 10.39 21.58
N ASP A 551 1.45 10.08 22.52
CA ASP A 551 2.81 10.58 22.57
C ASP A 551 3.76 9.73 21.73
N ARG A 552 4.75 10.39 21.14
CA ARG A 552 5.84 9.72 20.42
C ARG A 552 6.55 8.67 21.28
N ALA A 553 6.63 8.89 22.59
CA ALA A 553 7.22 7.94 23.54
C ALA A 553 6.41 6.63 23.61
N THR A 554 5.09 6.71 23.72
CA THR A 554 4.16 5.57 23.75
C THR A 554 4.23 4.77 22.44
N ILE A 555 4.26 5.46 21.30
CA ILE A 555 4.40 4.85 19.98
C ILE A 555 5.77 4.17 19.80
N THR A 556 6.84 4.81 20.29
CA THR A 556 8.19 4.22 20.29
C THR A 556 8.23 2.95 21.14
N PHE A 557 7.57 2.98 22.30
CA PHE A 557 7.48 1.82 23.18
C PHE A 557 6.68 0.68 22.54
N MET A 558 5.50 0.95 21.99
CA MET A 558 4.70 -0.03 21.24
C MET A 558 5.50 -0.73 20.13
N ARG A 559 6.37 0.01 19.42
CA ARG A 559 7.29 -0.59 18.46
C ARG A 559 8.29 -1.54 19.11
N GLN A 560 8.92 -1.16 20.21
CA GLN A 560 9.86 -2.04 20.92
C GLN A 560 9.17 -3.33 21.38
N GLN A 561 7.91 -3.22 21.80
CA GLN A 561 7.09 -4.37 22.18
C GLN A 561 6.75 -5.26 20.99
N LEU A 562 6.38 -4.68 19.85
CA LEU A 562 6.15 -5.44 18.61
C LEU A 562 7.41 -6.17 18.14
N GLU A 563 8.56 -5.50 18.17
CA GLU A 563 9.86 -6.10 17.81
C GLU A 563 10.24 -7.24 18.78
N HIS A 564 10.01 -7.05 20.07
CA HIS A 564 10.22 -8.08 21.08
C HIS A 564 9.29 -9.29 20.92
N LEU A 565 8.01 -9.05 20.64
CA LEU A 565 7.03 -10.09 20.38
C LEU A 565 7.37 -10.90 19.13
N VAL A 566 7.75 -10.21 18.04
CA VAL A 566 8.22 -10.83 16.79
C VAL A 566 9.41 -11.75 17.04
N ALA A 567 10.40 -11.31 17.83
CA ALA A 567 11.56 -12.13 18.18
C ALA A 567 11.17 -13.40 18.96
N GLN A 568 10.22 -13.29 19.90
CA GLN A 568 9.73 -14.46 20.63
C GLN A 568 8.94 -15.43 19.76
N ILE A 569 8.06 -14.92 18.87
CA ILE A 569 7.31 -15.71 17.90
C ILE A 569 8.27 -16.49 17.00
N ALA A 570 9.29 -15.81 16.47
CA ALA A 570 10.33 -16.43 15.65
C ALA A 570 11.11 -17.52 16.40
N GLY A 571 11.41 -17.29 17.68
CA GLY A 571 12.19 -18.21 18.51
C GLY A 571 11.43 -19.45 18.98
N ASN A 572 10.13 -19.33 19.29
CA ASN A 572 9.28 -20.45 19.69
C ASN A 572 7.80 -20.23 19.32
N PRO A 573 7.38 -20.55 18.09
CA PRO A 573 5.99 -20.37 17.66
C PRO A 573 5.02 -21.36 18.31
N ALA A 574 5.51 -22.40 19.00
CA ALA A 574 4.67 -23.34 19.75
C ALA A 574 4.34 -22.84 21.17
N ARG A 575 4.84 -21.67 21.56
CA ARG A 575 4.51 -21.01 22.83
C ARG A 575 3.03 -20.63 22.87
N ARG A 576 2.39 -20.72 24.05
CA ARG A 576 1.02 -20.25 24.23
C ARG A 576 0.95 -18.73 24.19
N VAL A 577 -0.18 -18.21 23.71
CA VAL A 577 -0.41 -16.78 23.58
C VAL A 577 -0.21 -16.06 24.92
N GLN A 578 -0.76 -16.60 26.01
CA GLN A 578 -0.61 -16.03 27.37
C GLN A 578 0.83 -16.07 27.93
N GLU A 579 1.76 -16.79 27.28
CA GLU A 579 3.15 -16.95 27.76
C GLU A 579 4.11 -15.97 27.08
N PHE A 580 3.66 -15.17 26.12
CA PHE A 580 4.48 -14.12 25.53
C PHE A 580 4.69 -12.97 26.51
N ASP A 581 5.94 -12.51 26.59
CA ASP A 581 6.28 -11.30 27.32
C ASP A 581 6.09 -10.08 26.42
N TYR A 582 5.27 -9.12 26.84
CA TYR A 582 5.03 -7.90 26.07
C TYR A 582 5.96 -6.77 26.49
N HIS A 583 6.81 -6.94 27.51
CA HIS A 583 7.67 -5.90 28.07
C HIS A 583 9.15 -6.14 27.76
N PRO A 584 9.78 -5.39 26.84
CA PRO A 584 11.20 -5.53 26.56
C PRO A 584 12.06 -5.13 27.79
N ALA A 585 13.12 -5.90 28.06
CA ALA A 585 14.02 -5.66 29.18
C ALA A 585 14.67 -4.26 29.13
N GLY A 586 14.59 -3.51 30.23
CA GLY A 586 15.16 -2.16 30.33
C GLY A 586 14.25 -1.04 29.80
N ALA A 587 13.01 -1.36 29.43
CA ALA A 587 12.00 -0.35 29.18
C ALA A 587 11.81 0.54 30.42
N PRO A 588 11.79 1.87 30.28
CA PRO A 588 11.50 2.73 31.40
C PRO A 588 10.07 2.44 31.88
N THR A 589 9.89 2.26 33.19
CA THR A 589 8.60 2.31 33.89
C THR A 589 8.02 3.74 33.87
N THR A 590 8.15 4.45 32.74
CA THR A 590 7.80 5.87 32.63
C THR A 590 6.33 6.14 32.38
N THR A 591 5.52 5.11 32.12
CA THR A 591 4.13 5.17 32.55
C THR A 591 4.12 4.74 34.01
N ASN A 592 4.31 5.68 34.93
CA ASN A 592 3.95 5.50 36.35
C ASN A 592 2.42 5.34 36.54
N ASP A 593 1.73 4.91 35.48
CA ASP A 593 0.31 4.70 35.42
C ASP A 593 0.06 3.18 35.46
N PRO A 594 -0.37 2.63 36.60
CA PRO A 594 -0.72 1.22 36.74
C PRO A 594 -1.87 0.78 35.81
N ASP A 595 -2.51 1.72 35.11
CA ASP A 595 -3.52 1.39 34.10
C ASP A 595 -2.91 0.86 32.79
N PHE A 596 -1.64 1.12 32.46
CA PHE A 596 -0.93 0.56 31.28
C PHE A 596 -0.28 -0.82 31.53
N ASP A 597 -0.69 -1.53 32.59
CA ASP A 597 -0.33 -2.93 32.79
C ASP A 597 -0.97 -3.82 31.70
N ILE A 598 -0.11 -4.53 30.97
CA ILE A 598 -0.47 -5.37 29.82
C ILE A 598 -0.61 -6.81 30.30
N GLU A 599 -1.85 -7.29 30.39
CA GLU A 599 -2.20 -8.69 30.63
C GLU A 599 -3.32 -9.11 29.67
N LEU A 600 -3.20 -10.30 29.08
CA LEU A 600 -4.17 -10.89 28.14
C LEU A 600 -5.23 -11.77 28.82
#